data_AF-A0A844CBD7-F1
#
_entry.id   AF-A0A844CBD7-F1
#
_cell.length_a   1.000
_cell.length_b   1.000
_cell.length_c   1.000
_cell.angle_alpha   90.00
_cell.angle_beta   90.00
_cell.angle_gamma   90.00
#
_symmetry.space_group_name_H-M   'P 1'
#
loop_
_entity.id
_entity.type
_entity.pdbx_description
1 polymer ?
#
loop_
_entity_poly.entity_id
_entity_poly.type
_entity_poly.pdbx_seq_one_letter_code
_entity_poly.pdbx_strand_id
1 'polypeptide(L)'
;MLKHKNSFIKNIYYMLSYAFKVLQQTNYEEVESESFENIYDLFAEILIKGLNKQLKQGLYKEYIDKYENLATIRGKVNLRDSLTNKMQRKQLLVCEFDELSEDNTFNQILKITMVLLLKESSVKKEKKARIRKLMLYFGNISQVDPRQIKWQKLQFQRNNQTYQMLINLCKFIIDGLLLSTEVGVYKTPTFSDENIEMLFERFVLEYYKYHYPNLRVHAPHVRWNLVAEDFNTGLSFLPQMKTDIKLAYQEQSLIIDTKFYGAILSESDKYKSNNLYQIYSYVKNEDINRTGNVSGLLLYAKTDETKDINHSFNMDGNRIGVRSLDLEQEFSGIKGQLNGIVGEYFGLECH
;
A
#
# COMPACT_ATOMS: atom_id res chain seq x y z
N MET A 1 18.53 12.56 -18.26
CA MET A 1 18.63 12.19 -16.82
C MET A 1 17.62 12.89 -15.90
N LEU A 2 17.58 14.22 -15.75
CA LEU A 2 16.65 14.88 -14.78
C LEU A 2 15.15 14.80 -15.16
N LYS A 3 14.81 14.84 -16.46
CA LYS A 3 13.41 14.69 -16.93
C LYS A 3 12.81 13.31 -16.63
N HIS A 4 13.59 12.24 -16.82
CA HIS A 4 13.16 10.85 -16.62
C HIS A 4 12.83 10.55 -15.15
N LYS A 5 13.63 11.07 -14.21
CA LYS A 5 13.34 10.96 -12.76
C LYS A 5 12.03 11.64 -12.37
N ASN A 6 11.68 12.76 -12.98
CA ASN A 6 10.43 13.47 -12.67
C ASN A 6 9.20 12.71 -13.23
N SER A 7 9.29 12.15 -14.44
CA SER A 7 8.22 11.30 -15.01
C SER A 7 7.97 10.05 -14.16
N PHE A 8 9.02 9.37 -13.71
CA PHE A 8 8.89 8.21 -12.83
C PHE A 8 8.22 8.56 -11.49
N ILE A 9 8.60 9.67 -10.85
CA ILE A 9 7.97 10.10 -9.59
C ILE A 9 6.49 10.48 -9.81
N LYS A 10 6.16 11.11 -10.94
CA LYS A 10 4.76 11.35 -11.32
C LYS A 10 3.98 10.05 -11.52
N ASN A 11 4.59 9.04 -12.14
CA ASN A 11 3.95 7.74 -12.30
C ASN A 11 3.79 7.01 -10.96
N ILE A 12 4.71 7.17 -10.01
CA ILE A 12 4.55 6.71 -8.63
C ILE A 12 3.33 7.38 -7.98
N TYR A 13 3.11 8.69 -8.18
CA TYR A 13 1.89 9.35 -7.72
C TYR A 13 0.64 8.72 -8.32
N TYR A 14 0.65 8.44 -9.62
CA TYR A 14 -0.47 7.76 -10.26
C TYR A 14 -0.70 6.37 -9.67
N MET A 15 0.34 5.56 -9.49
CA MET A 15 0.22 4.25 -8.85
C MET A 15 -0.38 4.35 -7.44
N LEU A 16 0.07 5.30 -6.63
CA LEU A 16 -0.49 5.58 -5.30
C LEU A 16 -1.96 5.98 -5.38
N SER A 17 -2.35 6.77 -6.38
CA SER A 17 -3.73 7.22 -6.54
C SER A 17 -4.71 6.07 -6.81
N TYR A 18 -4.30 5.07 -7.60
CA TYR A 18 -5.07 3.83 -7.80
C TYR A 18 -5.03 2.95 -6.56
N ALA A 19 -3.84 2.71 -5.99
CA ALA A 19 -3.67 1.82 -4.84
C ALA A 19 -4.48 2.27 -3.61
N PHE A 20 -4.68 3.59 -3.47
CA PHE A 20 -5.28 4.18 -2.27
C PHE A 20 -6.65 4.86 -2.45
N LYS A 21 -7.26 4.87 -3.66
CA LYS A 21 -8.62 5.36 -4.03
C LYS A 21 -9.03 6.79 -3.63
N VAL A 22 -8.62 7.31 -2.47
CA VAL A 22 -9.02 8.61 -1.92
C VAL A 22 -8.35 9.80 -2.63
N LEU A 23 -7.27 9.57 -3.39
CA LEU A 23 -6.67 10.60 -4.24
C LEU A 23 -7.47 10.90 -5.51
N GLN A 24 -8.40 10.02 -5.89
CA GLN A 24 -9.17 10.16 -7.13
C GLN A 24 -10.19 11.32 -7.09
N GLN A 25 -10.52 11.86 -5.91
CA GLN A 25 -11.72 12.69 -5.77
C GLN A 25 -11.55 14.20 -5.88
N THR A 26 -10.35 14.81 -5.88
CA THR A 26 -10.30 16.30 -6.00
C THR A 26 -8.94 16.97 -6.24
N ASN A 27 -7.81 16.26 -6.17
CA ASN A 27 -6.49 16.91 -6.08
C ASN A 27 -5.50 16.48 -7.17
N TYR A 28 -5.98 15.84 -8.23
CA TYR A 28 -5.14 15.25 -9.28
C TYR A 28 -4.42 16.32 -10.11
N GLU A 29 -5.17 17.30 -10.63
CA GLU A 29 -4.66 18.37 -11.49
C GLU A 29 -3.59 19.23 -10.79
N GLU A 30 -3.80 19.53 -9.49
CA GLU A 30 -2.84 20.28 -8.69
C GLU A 30 -1.52 19.53 -8.49
N VAL A 31 -1.56 18.21 -8.25
CA VAL A 31 -0.34 17.40 -8.06
C VAL A 31 0.35 17.14 -9.40
N GLU A 32 -0.40 17.00 -10.49
CA GLU A 32 0.15 16.86 -11.85
C GLU A 32 0.94 18.12 -12.29
N SER A 33 0.46 19.30 -11.87
CA SER A 33 1.10 20.59 -12.12
C SER A 33 2.40 20.80 -11.32
N GLU A 34 2.58 20.11 -10.21
CA GLU A 34 3.79 20.21 -9.38
C GLU A 34 4.92 19.30 -9.90
N SER A 35 6.16 19.80 -9.84
CA SER A 35 7.36 19.02 -10.09
C SER A 35 7.94 18.49 -8.78
N PHE A 36 8.06 17.16 -8.70
CA PHE A 36 8.65 16.48 -7.54
C PHE A 36 10.03 15.96 -7.92
N GLU A 37 11.05 16.44 -7.22
CA GLU A 37 12.43 15.98 -7.40
C GLU A 37 12.72 14.70 -6.59
N ASN A 38 11.90 14.42 -5.58
CA ASN A 38 12.05 13.27 -4.69
C ASN A 38 10.68 12.67 -4.30
N ILE A 39 10.63 11.35 -4.11
CA ILE A 39 9.45 10.61 -3.65
C ILE A 39 8.95 11.04 -2.27
N TYR A 40 9.83 11.41 -1.33
CA TYR A 40 9.42 11.90 0.00
C TYR A 40 8.78 13.28 -0.07
N ASP A 41 9.18 14.10 -1.04
CA ASP A 41 8.54 15.39 -1.33
C ASP A 41 7.11 15.19 -1.86
N LEU A 42 6.91 14.15 -2.68
CA LEU A 42 5.58 13.70 -3.11
C LEU A 42 4.76 13.18 -1.93
N PHE A 43 5.30 12.27 -1.12
CA PHE A 43 4.61 11.74 0.05
C PHE A 43 4.20 12.84 1.04
N ALA A 44 5.06 13.82 1.27
CA ALA A 44 4.73 14.97 2.11
C ALA A 44 3.52 15.74 1.56
N GLU A 45 3.44 15.95 0.25
CA GLU A 45 2.31 16.66 -0.37
C GLU A 45 1.01 15.86 -0.23
N ILE A 46 1.04 14.56 -0.55
CA ILE A 46 -0.11 13.67 -0.40
C ILE A 46 -0.59 13.65 1.05
N LEU A 47 0.33 13.51 2.00
CA LEU A 47 0.02 13.48 3.43
C LEU A 47 -0.59 14.80 3.89
N ILE A 48 -0.05 15.95 3.48
CA ILE A 48 -0.59 17.27 3.82
C ILE A 48 -2.03 17.40 3.31
N LYS A 49 -2.30 17.00 2.07
CA LYS A 49 -3.65 17.07 1.50
C LYS A 49 -4.61 16.13 2.25
N GLY A 50 -4.18 14.91 2.54
CA GLY A 50 -4.94 13.92 3.32
C GLY A 50 -5.27 14.40 4.74
N LEU A 51 -4.27 14.95 5.45
CA LEU A 51 -4.42 15.51 6.79
C LEU A 51 -5.36 16.72 6.81
N ASN A 52 -5.27 17.63 5.84
CA ASN A 52 -6.19 18.76 5.75
C ASN A 52 -7.64 18.30 5.58
N LYS A 53 -7.88 17.28 4.75
CA LYS A 53 -9.21 16.69 4.59
C LYS A 53 -9.70 16.04 5.90
N GLN A 54 -8.82 15.30 6.58
CA GLN A 54 -9.16 14.66 7.85
C GLN A 54 -9.45 15.70 8.96
N LEU A 55 -8.65 16.75 9.07
CA LEU A 55 -8.85 17.81 10.05
C LEU A 55 -10.17 18.57 9.83
N LYS A 56 -10.58 18.79 8.56
CA LYS A 56 -11.90 19.36 8.24
C LYS A 56 -13.06 18.48 8.73
N GLN A 57 -12.86 17.17 8.80
CA GLN A 57 -13.84 16.19 9.32
C GLN A 57 -13.72 16.00 10.84
N GLY A 58 -12.65 16.51 11.46
CA GLY A 58 -12.31 16.30 12.86
C GLY A 58 -11.37 15.11 13.07
N LEU A 59 -10.61 15.16 14.17
CA LEU A 59 -9.81 14.02 14.60
C LEU A 59 -10.73 12.96 15.22
N TYR A 60 -10.48 11.70 14.85
CA TYR A 60 -11.13 10.55 15.46
C TYR A 60 -10.81 10.52 16.96
N LYS A 61 -11.82 10.21 17.77
CA LYS A 61 -11.74 10.16 19.23
C LYS A 61 -12.27 8.84 19.74
N GLU A 62 -11.66 8.34 20.81
CA GLU A 62 -12.06 7.10 21.47
C GLU A 62 -12.28 7.38 22.96
N TYR A 63 -13.18 6.61 23.57
CA TYR A 63 -13.35 6.64 25.02
C TYR A 63 -12.20 5.86 25.66
N ILE A 64 -11.50 6.51 26.59
CA ILE A 64 -10.47 5.89 27.41
C ILE A 64 -10.92 5.88 28.86
N ASP A 65 -10.75 4.73 29.52
CA ASP A 65 -11.04 4.59 30.94
C ASP A 65 -9.99 5.36 31.73
N LYS A 66 -10.45 6.30 32.55
CA LYS A 66 -9.59 7.09 33.45
C LYS A 66 -9.88 6.77 34.89
N TYR A 67 -8.78 6.64 35.64
CA TYR A 67 -8.77 6.43 37.09
C TYR A 67 -8.03 7.59 37.74
N GLU A 68 -8.75 8.50 38.39
CA GLU A 68 -8.17 9.74 38.90
C GLU A 68 -8.66 10.09 40.31
N ASN A 69 -7.78 10.74 41.09
CA ASN A 69 -8.11 11.31 42.40
C ASN A 69 -8.72 12.71 42.22
N LEU A 70 -10.02 12.82 42.45
CA LEU A 70 -10.76 14.07 42.28
C LEU A 70 -11.35 14.55 43.60
N ALA A 71 -11.38 15.88 43.79
CA ALA A 71 -12.09 16.49 44.92
C ALA A 71 -13.62 16.46 44.74
N THR A 72 -14.09 16.19 43.53
CA THR A 72 -15.51 16.11 43.14
C THR A 72 -15.81 14.75 42.50
N ILE A 73 -17.09 14.38 42.49
CA ILE A 73 -17.53 13.11 41.89
C ILE A 73 -17.63 13.27 40.37
N ARG A 74 -16.94 12.39 39.63
CA ARG A 74 -17.06 12.25 38.17
C ARG A 74 -17.17 10.76 37.82
N GLY A 75 -18.24 10.35 37.15
CA GLY A 75 -18.47 8.94 36.85
C GLY A 75 -18.65 8.08 38.12
N LYS A 76 -18.04 6.90 38.12
CA LYS A 76 -18.19 5.89 39.18
C LYS A 76 -17.11 6.06 40.25
N VAL A 77 -17.51 6.14 41.52
CA VAL A 77 -16.54 6.23 42.63
C VAL A 77 -16.03 4.84 42.99
N ASN A 78 -14.71 4.65 42.98
CA ASN A 78 -14.06 3.48 43.57
C ASN A 78 -13.96 3.70 45.08
N LEU A 79 -14.91 3.11 45.81
CA LEU A 79 -15.01 3.25 47.26
C LEU A 79 -13.79 2.67 47.99
N ARG A 80 -13.22 1.56 47.52
CA ARG A 80 -12.06 0.92 48.18
C ARG A 80 -10.87 1.86 48.19
N ASP A 81 -10.51 2.42 47.04
CA ASP A 81 -9.32 3.27 46.96
C ASP A 81 -9.58 4.68 47.55
N SER A 82 -10.81 5.17 47.45
CA SER A 82 -11.24 6.41 48.12
C SER A 82 -11.18 6.32 49.66
N LEU A 83 -11.50 5.15 50.23
CA LEU A 83 -11.37 4.91 51.67
C LEU A 83 -9.89 5.00 52.11
N THR A 84 -8.96 4.46 51.31
CA THR A 84 -7.52 4.57 51.56
C THR A 84 -7.07 6.03 51.58
N ASN A 85 -7.52 6.86 50.64
CA ASN A 85 -7.24 8.30 50.65
C ASN A 85 -7.76 8.99 51.91
N LYS A 86 -9.00 8.65 52.33
CA LYS A 86 -9.61 9.19 53.53
C LYS A 86 -8.85 8.79 54.80
N MET A 87 -8.35 7.55 54.88
CA MET A 87 -7.47 7.10 55.97
C MET A 87 -6.14 7.88 56.01
N GLN A 88 -5.61 8.25 54.84
CA GLN A 88 -4.45 9.15 54.71
C GLN A 88 -4.78 10.64 54.89
N ARG A 89 -6.01 10.99 55.31
CA ARG A 89 -6.53 12.37 55.48
C ARG A 89 -6.49 13.22 54.20
N LYS A 90 -6.47 12.59 53.02
CA LYS A 90 -6.62 13.26 51.73
C LYS A 90 -8.12 13.41 51.41
N GLN A 91 -8.57 14.62 51.09
CA GLN A 91 -9.96 14.89 50.68
C GLN A 91 -10.16 14.62 49.19
N LEU A 92 -9.81 13.41 48.74
CA LEU A 92 -9.85 13.01 47.33
C LEU A 92 -10.57 11.67 47.18
N LEU A 93 -11.46 11.59 46.20
CA LEU A 93 -12.16 10.38 45.79
C LEU A 93 -11.50 9.81 44.54
N VAL A 94 -11.25 8.50 44.52
CA VAL A 94 -10.83 7.79 43.31
C VAL A 94 -12.05 7.58 42.44
N CYS A 95 -12.06 8.21 41.28
CA CYS A 95 -13.15 8.17 40.31
C CYS A 95 -12.72 7.43 39.05
N GLU A 96 -13.59 6.56 38.54
CA GLU A 96 -13.50 5.84 37.28
C GLU A 96 -14.51 6.44 36.29
N PHE A 97 -14.03 6.98 35.17
CA PHE A 97 -14.90 7.58 34.16
C PHE A 97 -14.28 7.50 32.76
N ASP A 98 -15.14 7.55 31.75
CA ASP A 98 -14.70 7.52 30.36
C ASP A 98 -14.41 8.95 29.89
N GLU A 99 -13.22 9.17 29.36
CA GLU A 99 -12.83 10.44 28.74
C GLU A 99 -12.72 10.27 27.23
N LEU A 100 -13.37 11.17 26.48
CA LEU A 100 -13.27 11.18 25.03
C LEU A 100 -11.93 11.80 24.61
N SER A 101 -10.97 10.96 24.22
CA SER A 101 -9.61 11.35 23.88
C SER A 101 -9.32 11.26 22.38
N GLU A 102 -8.60 12.24 21.85
CA GLU A 102 -8.02 12.18 20.51
C GLU A 102 -6.67 11.44 20.47
N ASP A 103 -6.10 11.11 21.63
CA ASP A 103 -4.84 10.35 21.74
C ASP A 103 -5.07 8.85 21.54
N ASN A 104 -5.36 8.46 20.30
CA ASN A 104 -5.49 7.07 19.87
C ASN A 104 -4.40 6.69 18.85
N THR A 105 -4.24 5.38 18.61
CA THR A 105 -3.18 4.86 17.73
C THR A 105 -3.24 5.44 16.32
N PHE A 106 -4.43 5.71 15.75
CA PHE A 106 -4.54 6.31 14.42
C PHE A 106 -3.91 7.69 14.38
N ASN A 107 -4.27 8.56 15.31
CA ASN A 107 -3.72 9.91 15.39
C ASN A 107 -2.24 9.93 15.78
N GLN A 108 -1.79 8.98 16.61
CA GLN A 108 -0.36 8.79 16.93
C GLN A 108 0.46 8.41 15.68
N ILE A 109 -0.07 7.53 14.81
CA ILE A 109 0.54 7.17 13.53
C ILE A 109 0.70 8.42 12.64
N LEU A 110 -0.36 9.22 12.50
CA LEU A 110 -0.28 10.46 11.72
C LEU A 110 0.80 11.41 12.27
N LYS A 111 0.85 11.58 13.60
CA LYS A 111 1.84 12.43 14.28
C LYS A 111 3.27 11.94 14.01
N ILE A 112 3.54 10.66 14.18
CA ILE A 112 4.90 10.14 13.99
C ILE A 112 5.33 10.20 12.53
N THR A 113 4.45 9.94 11.55
CA THR A 113 4.77 10.09 10.12
C THR A 113 5.15 11.54 9.79
N MET A 114 4.43 12.53 10.32
CA MET A 114 4.79 13.94 10.17
C MET A 114 6.18 14.25 10.77
N VAL A 115 6.47 13.71 11.96
CA VAL A 115 7.79 13.88 12.61
C VAL A 115 8.91 13.29 11.75
N LEU A 116 8.71 12.11 11.16
CA LEU A 116 9.71 11.49 10.29
C LEU A 116 9.96 12.32 9.02
N LEU A 117 8.91 12.80 8.35
CA LEU A 117 9.05 13.66 7.17
C LEU A 117 9.70 15.02 7.47
N LEU A 118 9.51 15.56 8.68
CA LEU A 118 10.20 16.78 9.10
C LEU A 118 11.72 16.57 9.24
N LYS A 119 12.14 15.37 9.66
CA LYS A 119 13.55 14.99 9.79
C LYS A 119 14.18 14.67 8.43
N GLU A 120 13.40 14.16 7.49
CA GLU A 120 13.89 13.75 6.18
C GLU A 120 14.46 14.94 5.38
N SER A 121 15.72 14.82 4.94
CA SER A 121 16.47 15.94 4.33
C SER A 121 15.96 16.31 2.94
N SER A 122 15.41 15.33 2.22
CA SER A 122 14.94 15.47 0.84
C SER A 122 13.60 16.19 0.69
N VAL A 123 12.87 16.42 1.79
CA VAL A 123 11.58 17.14 1.78
C VAL A 123 11.81 18.66 1.72
N LYS A 124 11.17 19.35 0.77
CA LYS A 124 11.32 20.80 0.58
C LYS A 124 10.90 21.59 1.82
N LYS A 125 11.59 22.72 2.07
CA LYS A 125 11.35 23.60 3.24
C LYS A 125 9.90 24.08 3.34
N GLU A 126 9.28 24.36 2.20
CA GLU A 126 7.87 24.79 2.11
C GLU A 126 6.92 23.72 2.66
N LYS A 127 7.10 22.46 2.26
CA LYS A 127 6.29 21.33 2.76
C LYS A 127 6.54 21.08 4.24
N LYS A 128 7.79 21.18 4.70
CA LYS A 128 8.09 21.15 6.15
C LYS A 128 7.36 22.24 6.92
N ALA A 129 7.26 23.46 6.38
CA ALA A 129 6.51 24.53 7.03
C ALA A 129 5.00 24.21 7.11
N ARG A 130 4.42 23.64 6.04
CA ARG A 130 3.01 23.16 6.04
C ARG A 130 2.79 22.04 7.06
N ILE A 131 3.69 21.06 7.14
CA ILE A 131 3.63 19.99 8.15
C ILE A 131 3.71 20.57 9.58
N ARG A 132 4.59 21.53 9.84
CA ARG A 132 4.66 22.19 11.17
C ARG A 132 3.36 22.89 11.55
N LYS A 133 2.65 23.51 10.60
CA LYS A 133 1.33 24.10 10.86
C LYS A 133 0.31 23.03 11.24
N LEU A 134 0.32 21.89 10.53
CA LEU A 134 -0.56 20.76 10.85
C LEU A 134 -0.27 20.14 12.22
N MET A 135 1.00 20.07 12.62
CA MET A 135 1.41 19.55 13.93
C MET A 135 0.79 20.30 15.13
N LEU A 136 0.38 21.56 14.96
CA LEU A 136 -0.30 22.33 16.02
C LEU A 136 -1.61 21.69 16.46
N TYR A 137 -2.32 21.00 15.56
CA TYR A 137 -3.54 20.27 15.88
C TYR A 137 -3.27 18.94 16.62
N PHE A 138 -2.01 18.49 16.66
CA PHE A 138 -1.61 17.21 17.25
C PHE A 138 -0.90 17.39 18.61
N GLY A 139 -1.18 18.51 19.30
CA GLY A 139 -0.56 18.86 20.59
C GLY A 139 -0.83 17.84 21.69
N ASN A 140 -2.08 17.38 21.82
CA ASN A 140 -2.49 16.46 22.89
C ASN A 140 -2.26 14.97 22.56
N ILE A 141 -1.70 14.67 21.39
CA ILE A 141 -1.50 13.30 20.92
C ILE A 141 -0.11 12.86 21.31
N SER A 142 0.02 11.71 21.97
CA SER A 142 1.31 11.18 22.36
C SER A 142 2.13 10.77 21.14
N GLN A 143 3.46 10.83 21.26
CA GLN A 143 4.32 10.29 20.22
C GLN A 143 4.56 8.80 20.47
N VAL A 144 4.45 7.99 19.44
CA VAL A 144 4.74 6.55 19.48
C VAL A 144 6.06 6.25 18.75
N ASP A 145 6.78 5.22 19.20
CA ASP A 145 7.89 4.65 18.43
C ASP A 145 7.32 3.94 17.19
N PRO A 146 7.74 4.31 15.95
CA PRO A 146 7.32 3.63 14.73
C PRO A 146 7.43 2.10 14.80
N ARG A 147 8.47 1.57 15.44
CA ARG A 147 8.74 0.12 15.52
C ARG A 147 7.78 -0.62 16.44
N GLN A 148 7.10 0.10 17.33
CA GLN A 148 6.16 -0.48 18.29
C GLN A 148 4.71 -0.47 17.79
N ILE A 149 4.46 0.11 16.60
CA ILE A 149 3.13 0.18 16.02
C ILE A 149 2.65 -1.24 15.65
N LYS A 150 1.58 -1.68 16.32
CA LYS A 150 0.95 -2.99 16.08
C LYS A 150 -0.08 -2.88 14.96
N TRP A 151 0.39 -2.80 13.71
CA TRP A 151 -0.46 -2.65 12.51
C TRP A 151 -1.61 -3.66 12.43
N GLN A 152 -1.39 -4.90 12.84
CA GLN A 152 -2.40 -5.98 12.81
C GLN A 152 -3.58 -5.77 13.77
N LYS A 153 -3.42 -4.91 14.78
CA LYS A 153 -4.48 -4.60 15.75
C LYS A 153 -5.39 -3.46 15.31
N LEU A 154 -5.05 -2.76 14.23
CA LEU A 154 -5.86 -1.65 13.74
C LEU A 154 -7.15 -2.19 13.12
N GLN A 155 -8.28 -1.76 13.67
CA GLN A 155 -9.61 -2.11 13.17
C GLN A 155 -10.28 -0.87 12.58
N PHE A 156 -10.61 -0.95 11.29
CA PHE A 156 -11.35 0.10 10.61
C PHE A 156 -12.85 -0.17 10.74
N GLN A 157 -13.53 0.75 11.43
CA GLN A 157 -14.97 0.76 11.68
C GLN A 157 -15.60 1.97 10.98
N ARG A 158 -16.94 2.04 10.96
CA ARG A 158 -17.68 3.13 10.27
C ARG A 158 -17.24 4.54 10.70
N ASN A 159 -16.85 4.72 11.95
CA ASN A 159 -16.45 6.00 12.55
C ASN A 159 -15.02 6.44 12.21
N ASN A 160 -14.14 5.53 11.78
CA ASN A 160 -12.74 5.80 11.44
C ASN A 160 -12.38 5.33 10.01
N GLN A 161 -13.37 4.94 9.20
CA GLN A 161 -13.18 4.47 7.83
C GLN A 161 -12.40 5.47 6.97
N THR A 162 -12.56 6.77 7.23
CA THR A 162 -11.88 7.86 6.52
C THR A 162 -10.36 7.82 6.72
N TYR A 163 -9.89 7.26 7.84
CA TYR A 163 -8.47 7.11 8.16
C TYR A 163 -7.79 5.98 7.38
N GLN A 164 -8.55 4.98 6.90
CA GLN A 164 -7.97 3.75 6.35
C GLN A 164 -6.92 4.02 5.28
N MET A 165 -7.22 4.92 4.36
CA MET A 165 -6.26 5.30 3.32
C MET A 165 -5.05 6.05 3.89
N LEU A 166 -5.30 7.05 4.73
CA LEU A 166 -4.23 7.91 5.27
C LEU A 166 -3.24 7.09 6.12
N ILE A 167 -3.76 6.12 6.86
CA ILE A 167 -2.98 5.20 7.69
C ILE A 167 -2.19 4.21 6.84
N ASN A 168 -2.76 3.71 5.74
CA ASN A 168 -2.00 2.87 4.81
C ASN A 168 -0.85 3.64 4.14
N LEU A 169 -1.07 4.90 3.78
CA LEU A 169 0.00 5.78 3.29
C LEU A 169 1.05 6.03 4.38
N CYS A 170 0.64 6.30 5.62
CA CYS A 170 1.56 6.48 6.74
C CYS A 170 2.40 5.23 7.00
N LYS A 171 1.79 4.04 6.93
CA LYS A 171 2.50 2.76 6.99
C LYS A 171 3.58 2.68 5.92
N PHE A 172 3.20 2.94 4.67
CA PHE A 172 4.10 2.90 3.53
C PHE A 172 5.29 3.88 3.69
N ILE A 173 5.03 5.09 4.16
CA ILE A 173 6.08 6.10 4.42
C ILE A 173 6.98 5.67 5.58
N ILE A 174 6.41 5.17 6.68
CA ILE A 174 7.16 4.71 7.86
C ILE A 174 8.07 3.55 7.48
N ASP A 175 7.53 2.52 6.82
CA ASP A 175 8.28 1.33 6.42
C ASP A 175 9.45 1.72 5.49
N GLY A 176 9.21 2.63 4.54
CA GLY A 176 10.27 3.16 3.65
C GLY A 176 11.35 3.98 4.38
N LEU A 177 10.97 4.82 5.34
CA LEU A 177 11.91 5.65 6.11
C LEU A 177 12.69 4.86 7.17
N LEU A 178 12.11 3.80 7.74
CA LEU A 178 12.83 2.94 8.68
C LEU A 178 13.92 2.14 7.97
N LEU A 179 13.60 1.54 6.81
CA LEU A 179 14.56 0.77 6.01
C LEU A 179 15.74 1.63 5.51
N SER A 180 15.51 2.90 5.16
CA SER A 180 16.58 3.79 4.72
C SER A 180 17.57 4.15 5.83
N THR A 181 17.14 4.16 7.10
CA THR A 181 18.01 4.47 8.24
C THR A 181 18.93 3.33 8.65
N GLU A 182 18.63 2.08 8.28
CA GLU A 182 19.42 0.90 8.69
C GLU A 182 20.56 0.57 7.70
N VAL A 183 20.52 1.09 6.46
CA VAL A 183 21.42 0.66 5.37
C VAL A 183 22.61 1.62 5.10
N GLY A 184 22.75 2.70 5.87
CA GLY A 184 23.97 3.52 5.87
C GLY A 184 24.11 4.56 4.73
N VAL A 185 25.01 5.52 4.97
CA VAL A 185 25.07 6.90 4.43
C VAL A 185 25.46 7.04 2.94
N TYR A 186 25.48 5.97 2.14
CA TYR A 186 25.97 6.04 0.74
C TYR A 186 25.07 5.42 -0.32
N LYS A 187 23.76 5.42 -0.10
CA LYS A 187 22.81 5.34 -1.21
C LYS A 187 21.90 6.55 -1.13
N THR A 188 21.64 7.18 -2.27
CA THR A 188 20.55 8.15 -2.41
C THR A 188 19.31 7.59 -1.69
N PRO A 189 18.47 8.42 -1.05
CA PRO A 189 17.31 7.95 -0.29
C PRO A 189 16.29 7.37 -1.26
N THR A 190 16.56 6.16 -1.72
CA THR A 190 15.74 5.38 -2.63
C THR A 190 14.90 4.52 -1.73
N PHE A 191 13.59 4.72 -1.83
CA PHE A 191 12.58 3.84 -1.26
C PHE A 191 12.92 2.38 -1.62
N SER A 192 12.75 1.41 -0.71
CA SER A 192 13.19 0.03 -0.98
C SER A 192 12.42 -0.56 -2.17
N ASP A 193 13.14 -1.31 -3.02
CA ASP A 193 12.58 -1.94 -4.22
C ASP A 193 11.36 -2.82 -3.88
N GLU A 194 11.37 -3.48 -2.72
CA GLU A 194 10.26 -4.30 -2.19
C GLU A 194 8.97 -3.51 -1.99
N ASN A 195 9.07 -2.27 -1.47
CA ASN A 195 7.87 -1.47 -1.25
C ASN A 195 7.33 -0.92 -2.58
N ILE A 196 8.20 -0.63 -3.57
CA ILE A 196 7.74 -0.25 -4.92
C ILE A 196 7.11 -1.45 -5.62
N GLU A 197 7.64 -2.66 -5.45
CA GLU A 197 7.05 -3.89 -5.96
C GLU A 197 5.61 -4.09 -5.45
N MET A 198 5.39 -3.97 -4.14
CA MET A 198 4.04 -4.06 -3.56
C MET A 198 3.12 -2.94 -4.06
N LEU A 199 3.64 -1.72 -4.26
CA LEU A 199 2.87 -0.63 -4.84
C LEU A 199 2.49 -0.93 -6.30
N PHE A 200 3.42 -1.47 -7.07
CA PHE A 200 3.23 -1.82 -8.47
C PHE A 200 2.18 -2.93 -8.63
N GLU A 201 2.30 -4.01 -7.85
CA GLU A 201 1.31 -5.09 -7.76
C GLU A 201 -0.10 -4.54 -7.51
N ARG A 202 -0.22 -3.74 -6.45
CA ARG A 202 -1.50 -3.16 -6.04
C ARG A 202 -2.04 -2.15 -7.04
N PHE A 203 -1.16 -1.39 -7.69
CA PHE A 203 -1.54 -0.47 -8.76
C PHE A 203 -2.19 -1.22 -9.91
N VAL A 204 -1.54 -2.27 -10.43
CA VAL A 204 -2.07 -3.06 -11.56
C VAL A 204 -3.42 -3.68 -11.18
N LEU A 205 -3.52 -4.22 -9.96
CA LEU A 205 -4.77 -4.78 -9.45
C LEU A 205 -5.91 -3.75 -9.39
N GLU A 206 -5.68 -2.59 -8.77
CA GLU A 206 -6.71 -1.57 -8.62
C GLU A 206 -7.00 -0.81 -9.92
N TYR A 207 -6.03 -0.74 -10.83
CA TYR A 207 -6.23 -0.21 -12.19
C TYR A 207 -7.27 -1.03 -12.94
N TYR A 208 -7.10 -2.36 -13.00
CA TYR A 208 -8.05 -3.22 -13.71
C TYR A 208 -9.42 -3.27 -13.02
N LYS A 209 -9.47 -3.25 -11.68
CA LYS A 209 -10.75 -3.14 -10.95
C LYS A 209 -11.53 -1.87 -11.29
N TYR A 210 -10.82 -0.75 -11.50
CA TYR A 210 -11.45 0.54 -11.77
C TYR A 210 -11.91 0.66 -13.23
N HIS A 211 -11.04 0.35 -14.19
CA HIS A 211 -11.31 0.58 -15.63
C HIS A 211 -12.08 -0.56 -16.30
N TYR A 212 -12.07 -1.76 -15.73
CA TYR A 212 -12.73 -2.93 -16.31
C TYR A 212 -13.71 -3.58 -15.32
N PRO A 213 -14.84 -2.92 -14.99
CA PRO A 213 -15.84 -3.47 -14.07
C PRO A 213 -16.47 -4.77 -14.57
N ASN A 214 -16.41 -5.03 -15.88
CA ASN A 214 -16.88 -6.27 -16.51
C ASN A 214 -15.94 -7.47 -16.30
N LEU A 215 -14.69 -7.22 -15.86
CA LEU A 215 -13.74 -8.27 -15.52
C LEU A 215 -13.86 -8.63 -14.04
N ARG A 216 -13.74 -9.93 -13.73
CA ARG A 216 -13.58 -10.36 -12.35
C ARG A 216 -12.11 -10.24 -11.94
N VAL A 217 -11.75 -9.11 -11.34
CA VAL A 217 -10.38 -8.77 -10.93
C VAL A 217 -10.13 -9.05 -9.45
N HIS A 218 -9.20 -9.96 -9.14
CA HIS A 218 -8.88 -10.36 -7.75
C HIS A 218 -7.47 -10.99 -7.64
N ALA A 219 -7.01 -11.29 -6.43
CA ALA A 219 -5.71 -11.91 -6.14
C ALA A 219 -5.90 -13.26 -5.40
N PRO A 220 -6.39 -14.32 -6.08
CA PRO A 220 -6.74 -15.58 -5.44
C PRO A 220 -5.52 -16.43 -5.05
N HIS A 221 -5.79 -17.46 -4.24
CA HIS A 221 -4.88 -18.60 -4.09
C HIS A 221 -5.28 -19.67 -5.11
N VAL A 222 -4.35 -20.06 -5.97
CA VAL A 222 -4.52 -21.23 -6.84
C VAL A 222 -4.33 -22.47 -5.99
N ARG A 223 -5.23 -23.45 -6.11
CA ARG A 223 -5.12 -24.71 -5.38
C ARG A 223 -4.16 -25.64 -6.11
N TRP A 224 -3.36 -26.39 -5.37
CA TRP A 224 -2.59 -27.48 -5.94
C TRP A 224 -3.54 -28.53 -6.55
N ASN A 225 -3.30 -28.87 -7.80
CA ASN A 225 -4.00 -29.94 -8.50
C ASN A 225 -3.39 -31.29 -8.06
N LEU A 226 -3.84 -31.78 -6.91
CA LEU A 226 -3.39 -33.03 -6.31
C LEU A 226 -4.29 -34.19 -6.72
N VAL A 227 -3.72 -35.39 -6.76
CA VAL A 227 -4.50 -36.62 -6.88
C VAL A 227 -5.22 -36.92 -5.56
N ALA A 228 -6.34 -37.65 -5.65
CA ALA A 228 -7.28 -37.87 -4.54
C ALA A 228 -6.63 -38.40 -3.23
N GLU A 229 -5.55 -39.16 -3.36
CA GLU A 229 -4.84 -39.81 -2.27
C GLU A 229 -4.02 -38.82 -1.41
N ASP A 230 -3.62 -37.67 -1.96
CA ASP A 230 -2.74 -36.70 -1.30
C ASP A 230 -3.48 -35.56 -0.57
N PHE A 231 -4.80 -35.46 -0.69
CA PHE A 231 -5.56 -34.37 -0.06
C PHE A 231 -5.51 -34.38 1.47
N ASN A 232 -5.21 -35.52 2.10
CA ASN A 232 -5.18 -35.67 3.56
C ASN A 232 -3.77 -35.65 4.17
N THR A 233 -2.72 -35.54 3.34
CA THR A 233 -1.32 -35.62 3.78
C THR A 233 -0.55 -34.38 3.39
N GLY A 234 -0.13 -33.60 4.38
CA GLY A 234 0.95 -32.62 4.21
C GLY A 234 0.63 -31.37 3.38
N LEU A 235 -0.65 -31.04 3.12
CA LEU A 235 -1.06 -29.79 2.45
C LEU A 235 -0.43 -28.54 3.08
N SER A 236 -0.18 -28.54 4.38
CA SER A 236 0.45 -27.43 5.11
C SER A 236 1.94 -27.24 4.78
N PHE A 237 2.60 -28.24 4.19
CA PHE A 237 4.00 -28.16 3.76
C PHE A 237 4.15 -27.66 2.32
N LEU A 238 3.07 -27.65 1.54
CA LEU A 238 3.09 -27.08 0.20
C LEU A 238 3.08 -25.55 0.26
N PRO A 239 3.89 -24.87 -0.56
CA PRO A 239 3.86 -23.43 -0.61
C PRO A 239 2.51 -22.96 -1.14
N GLN A 240 1.98 -21.89 -0.55
CA GLN A 240 0.73 -21.29 -1.00
C GLN A 240 0.96 -20.60 -2.36
N MET A 241 0.20 -21.00 -3.38
CA MET A 241 0.24 -20.36 -4.70
C MET A 241 -0.67 -19.12 -4.71
N LYS A 242 -0.16 -18.02 -4.15
CA LYS A 242 -0.86 -16.74 -4.17
C LYS A 242 -0.48 -15.97 -5.43
N THR A 243 -1.48 -15.64 -6.25
CA THR A 243 -1.28 -14.81 -7.44
C THR A 243 -1.37 -13.34 -7.08
N ASP A 244 -0.59 -12.51 -7.77
CA ASP A 244 -0.66 -11.05 -7.65
C ASP A 244 -2.00 -10.53 -8.21
N ILE A 245 -2.31 -10.85 -9.47
CA ILE A 245 -3.56 -10.47 -10.12
C ILE A 245 -4.10 -11.64 -10.96
N LYS A 246 -5.41 -11.86 -10.91
CA LYS A 246 -6.16 -12.68 -11.83
C LYS A 246 -7.30 -11.88 -12.44
N LEU A 247 -7.30 -11.80 -13.76
CA LEU A 247 -8.39 -11.30 -14.57
C LEU A 247 -9.18 -12.49 -15.10
N ALA A 248 -10.51 -12.45 -15.01
CA ALA A 248 -11.36 -13.49 -15.59
C ALA A 248 -12.56 -12.86 -16.31
N TYR A 249 -12.87 -13.42 -17.47
CA TYR A 249 -13.99 -13.05 -18.32
C TYR A 249 -14.52 -14.29 -19.03
N GLN A 250 -15.79 -14.63 -18.80
CA GLN A 250 -16.39 -15.88 -19.28
C GLN A 250 -15.51 -17.08 -18.85
N GLU A 251 -15.13 -17.95 -19.79
CA GLU A 251 -14.26 -19.11 -19.55
C GLU A 251 -12.76 -18.76 -19.60
N GLN A 252 -12.39 -17.54 -19.98
CA GLN A 252 -11.00 -17.12 -20.10
C GLN A 252 -10.47 -16.51 -18.80
N SER A 253 -9.22 -16.82 -18.47
CA SER A 253 -8.53 -16.16 -17.37
C SER A 253 -7.08 -15.83 -17.69
N LEU A 254 -6.60 -14.74 -17.11
CA LEU A 254 -5.22 -14.28 -17.20
C LEU A 254 -4.69 -14.12 -15.78
N ILE A 255 -3.69 -14.91 -15.43
CA ILE A 255 -2.91 -14.75 -14.21
C ILE A 255 -1.74 -13.82 -14.54
N ILE A 256 -1.60 -12.72 -13.81
CA ILE A 256 -0.51 -11.75 -13.97
C ILE A 256 0.33 -11.83 -12.70
N ASP A 257 1.63 -12.03 -12.89
CA ASP A 257 2.65 -11.96 -11.84
C ASP A 257 3.51 -10.73 -12.12
N THR A 258 3.52 -9.80 -11.17
CA THR A 258 4.19 -8.51 -11.29
C THR A 258 5.58 -8.58 -10.68
N LYS A 259 6.53 -7.88 -11.28
CA LYS A 259 7.92 -7.84 -10.80
C LYS A 259 8.51 -6.45 -10.97
N PHE A 260 9.22 -5.98 -9.95
CA PHE A 260 9.95 -4.71 -9.99
C PHE A 260 11.46 -5.01 -9.89
N TYR A 261 12.23 -4.66 -10.92
CA TYR A 261 13.68 -4.80 -10.90
C TYR A 261 14.34 -3.52 -11.42
N GLY A 262 15.32 -2.98 -10.69
CA GLY A 262 16.08 -1.80 -11.11
C GLY A 262 16.99 -2.01 -12.33
N ALA A 263 17.17 -3.25 -12.78
CA ALA A 263 17.78 -3.59 -14.07
C ALA A 263 17.05 -4.81 -14.64
N ILE A 264 16.29 -4.60 -15.72
CA ILE A 264 15.61 -5.67 -16.44
C ILE A 264 16.61 -6.32 -17.38
N LEU A 265 17.30 -7.35 -16.89
CA LEU A 265 18.03 -8.36 -17.68
C LEU A 265 19.26 -7.83 -18.46
N SER A 266 20.44 -8.44 -18.26
CA SER A 266 21.55 -8.29 -19.19
C SER A 266 21.28 -9.15 -20.45
N GLU A 267 21.76 -8.76 -21.64
CA GLU A 267 21.48 -9.46 -22.92
C GLU A 267 21.87 -10.96 -22.94
N SER A 268 22.62 -11.45 -21.95
CA SER A 268 22.98 -12.86 -21.77
C SER A 268 22.06 -13.65 -20.83
N ASP A 269 21.13 -13.00 -20.12
CA ASP A 269 20.27 -13.66 -19.15
C ASP A 269 18.95 -14.11 -19.79
N LYS A 270 18.74 -15.43 -19.84
CA LYS A 270 17.40 -16.02 -19.99
C LYS A 270 16.45 -15.30 -19.01
N TYR A 271 15.18 -15.10 -19.39
CA TYR A 271 14.15 -14.62 -18.45
C TYR A 271 14.31 -15.32 -17.10
N LYS A 272 14.22 -14.55 -15.99
CA LYS A 272 14.43 -15.09 -14.64
C LYS A 272 13.61 -16.36 -14.47
N SER A 273 14.28 -17.51 -14.50
CA SER A 273 13.60 -18.79 -14.73
C SER A 273 12.64 -19.09 -13.60
N ASN A 274 12.94 -18.62 -12.38
CA ASN A 274 12.07 -18.72 -11.22
C ASN A 274 10.68 -18.07 -11.44
N ASN A 275 10.63 -16.87 -12.02
CA ASN A 275 9.37 -16.17 -12.31
C ASN A 275 8.56 -16.95 -13.36
N LEU A 276 9.25 -17.45 -14.39
CA LEU A 276 8.62 -18.27 -15.43
C LEU A 276 8.07 -19.57 -14.88
N TYR A 277 8.81 -20.26 -14.01
CA TYR A 277 8.35 -21.49 -13.36
C TYR A 277 7.19 -21.24 -12.41
N GLN A 278 7.18 -20.10 -11.71
CA GLN A 278 6.09 -19.70 -10.84
C GLN A 278 4.79 -19.48 -11.63
N ILE A 279 4.82 -18.62 -12.66
CA ILE A 279 3.61 -18.35 -13.46
C ILE A 279 3.13 -19.60 -14.19
N TYR A 280 4.07 -20.43 -14.69
CA TYR A 280 3.73 -21.70 -15.32
C TYR A 280 3.02 -22.64 -14.34
N SER A 281 3.51 -22.73 -13.09
CA SER A 281 2.88 -23.53 -12.05
C SER A 281 1.47 -23.04 -11.74
N TYR A 282 1.26 -21.72 -11.65
CA TYR A 282 -0.07 -21.15 -11.41
C TYR A 282 -1.04 -21.49 -12.55
N VAL A 283 -0.61 -21.32 -13.79
CA VAL A 283 -1.43 -21.61 -14.97
C VAL A 283 -1.81 -23.08 -15.03
N LYS A 284 -0.87 -24.01 -14.80
CA LYS A 284 -1.14 -25.45 -14.88
C LYS A 284 -2.01 -25.97 -13.75
N ASN A 285 -1.92 -25.38 -12.56
CA ASN A 285 -2.80 -25.74 -11.45
C ASN A 285 -4.20 -25.12 -11.56
N GLU A 286 -4.36 -24.05 -12.33
CA GLU A 286 -5.66 -23.46 -12.63
C GLU A 286 -6.35 -24.13 -13.83
N ASP A 287 -5.62 -24.43 -14.91
CA ASP A 287 -6.15 -25.11 -16.11
C ASP A 287 -6.17 -26.64 -15.97
N ILE A 288 -6.83 -27.12 -14.92
CA ILE A 288 -6.87 -28.56 -14.56
C ILE A 288 -7.36 -29.42 -15.73
N ASN A 289 -8.32 -28.90 -16.51
CA ASN A 289 -8.94 -29.59 -17.64
C ASN A 289 -8.18 -29.40 -18.96
N ARG A 290 -7.04 -28.69 -18.96
CA ARG A 290 -6.19 -28.43 -20.14
C ARG A 290 -6.98 -27.81 -21.30
N THR A 291 -7.85 -26.85 -20.98
CA THR A 291 -8.70 -26.15 -21.94
C THR A 291 -7.92 -25.17 -22.81
N GLY A 292 -6.77 -24.70 -22.34
CA GLY A 292 -6.03 -23.60 -22.95
C GLY A 292 -6.60 -22.22 -22.62
N ASN A 293 -7.70 -22.13 -21.87
CA ASN A 293 -8.37 -20.87 -21.55
C ASN A 293 -7.70 -20.07 -20.42
N VAL A 294 -6.74 -20.67 -19.72
CA VAL A 294 -5.92 -19.98 -18.72
C VAL A 294 -4.61 -19.54 -19.37
N SER A 295 -4.32 -18.26 -19.25
CA SER A 295 -3.07 -17.65 -19.69
C SER A 295 -2.28 -17.10 -18.50
N GLY A 296 -0.97 -16.99 -18.66
CA GLY A 296 -0.06 -16.37 -17.71
C GLY A 296 0.63 -15.16 -18.31
N LEU A 297 0.92 -14.14 -17.51
CA LEU A 297 1.68 -12.97 -17.91
C LEU A 297 2.66 -12.58 -16.81
N LEU A 298 3.95 -12.51 -17.15
CA LEU A 298 4.93 -11.81 -16.33
C LEU A 298 4.97 -10.34 -16.74
N LEU A 299 4.66 -9.44 -15.80
CA LEU A 299 4.64 -8.01 -16.03
C LEU A 299 5.76 -7.32 -15.23
N TYR A 300 6.78 -6.86 -15.94
CA TYR A 300 7.96 -6.21 -15.37
C TYR A 300 7.82 -4.69 -15.39
N ALA A 301 7.96 -4.04 -14.24
CA ALA A 301 8.07 -2.59 -14.17
C ALA A 301 9.45 -2.15 -14.67
N LYS A 302 9.49 -1.41 -15.78
CA LYS A 302 10.70 -0.86 -16.40
C LYS A 302 10.93 0.57 -15.93
N THR A 303 12.14 0.83 -15.42
CA THR A 303 12.54 2.12 -14.83
C THR A 303 13.89 2.63 -15.38
N ASP A 304 14.36 2.06 -16.48
CA ASP A 304 15.63 2.41 -17.13
C ASP A 304 15.53 2.20 -18.65
N GLU A 305 16.63 2.47 -19.37
CA GLU A 305 16.72 2.36 -20.83
C GLU A 305 16.80 0.90 -21.34
N THR A 306 16.41 -0.09 -20.55
CA THR A 306 16.34 -1.49 -21.00
C THR A 306 15.39 -1.66 -22.17
N LYS A 307 15.63 -2.65 -23.04
CA LYS A 307 14.77 -2.89 -24.21
C LYS A 307 13.35 -3.27 -23.76
N ASP A 308 12.36 -2.80 -24.51
CA ASP A 308 10.99 -3.24 -24.30
C ASP A 308 10.87 -4.74 -24.56
N ILE A 309 10.24 -5.42 -23.60
CA ILE A 309 9.98 -6.85 -23.67
C ILE A 309 8.51 -7.01 -23.99
N ASN A 310 8.21 -7.70 -25.09
CA ASN A 310 6.86 -8.13 -25.40
C ASN A 310 6.93 -9.45 -26.17
N HIS A 311 6.99 -10.53 -25.42
CA HIS A 311 7.04 -11.88 -25.98
C HIS A 311 5.87 -12.71 -25.47
N SER A 312 5.44 -13.67 -26.28
CA SER A 312 4.38 -14.60 -25.94
C SER A 312 4.75 -15.97 -26.46
N PHE A 313 4.56 -16.98 -25.63
CA PHE A 313 4.87 -18.37 -25.94
C PHE A 313 3.62 -19.21 -25.70
N ASN A 314 3.42 -20.24 -26.52
CA ASN A 314 2.46 -21.29 -26.22
C ASN A 314 3.20 -22.43 -25.51
N MET A 315 2.87 -22.65 -24.24
CA MET A 315 3.49 -23.66 -23.38
C MET A 315 2.44 -24.69 -22.98
N ASP A 316 2.48 -25.83 -23.67
CA ASP A 316 1.57 -26.97 -23.41
C ASP A 316 0.09 -26.53 -23.49
N GLY A 317 -0.28 -25.80 -24.55
CA GLY A 317 -1.64 -25.35 -24.83
C GLY A 317 -2.03 -24.03 -24.15
N ASN A 318 -1.27 -23.56 -23.16
CA ASN A 318 -1.53 -22.30 -22.47
C ASN A 318 -0.62 -21.18 -23.00
N ARG A 319 -1.17 -19.98 -23.10
CA ARG A 319 -0.39 -18.80 -23.49
C ARG A 319 0.35 -18.22 -22.28
N ILE A 320 1.68 -18.09 -22.37
CA ILE A 320 2.52 -17.43 -21.36
C ILE A 320 3.21 -16.22 -22.00
N GLY A 321 2.84 -15.03 -21.54
CA GLY A 321 3.39 -13.75 -21.96
C GLY A 321 4.49 -13.24 -21.02
N VAL A 322 5.39 -12.44 -21.57
CA VAL A 322 6.38 -11.65 -20.83
C VAL A 322 6.37 -10.23 -21.37
N ARG A 323 6.07 -9.26 -20.49
CA ARG A 323 5.95 -7.84 -20.85
C ARG A 323 6.67 -6.91 -19.92
N SER A 324 7.22 -5.83 -20.46
CA SER A 324 7.62 -4.65 -19.70
C SER A 324 6.53 -3.58 -19.72
N LEU A 325 6.26 -2.97 -18.58
CA LEU A 325 5.49 -1.74 -18.43
C LEU A 325 6.47 -0.60 -18.19
N ASP A 326 6.58 0.33 -19.15
CA ASP A 326 7.51 1.44 -19.05
C ASP A 326 6.95 2.49 -18.09
N LEU A 327 7.62 2.68 -16.94
CA LEU A 327 7.24 3.65 -15.91
C LEU A 327 7.93 5.02 -16.08
N GLU A 328 8.74 5.23 -17.12
CA GLU A 328 9.37 6.52 -17.42
C GLU A 328 8.61 7.35 -18.47
N GLN A 329 7.74 6.71 -19.27
CA GLN A 329 6.88 7.41 -20.23
C GLN A 329 5.72 8.18 -19.55
N GLU A 330 4.95 8.93 -20.35
CA GLU A 330 3.72 9.56 -19.87
C GLU A 330 2.68 8.52 -19.43
N PHE A 331 1.89 8.85 -18.42
CA PHE A 331 0.90 7.93 -17.86
C PHE A 331 -0.18 7.48 -18.87
N SER A 332 -0.44 8.30 -19.90
CA SER A 332 -1.27 7.92 -21.06
C SER A 332 -0.72 6.69 -21.79
N GLY A 333 0.60 6.62 -21.98
CA GLY A 333 1.29 5.46 -22.54
C GLY A 333 1.18 4.23 -21.65
N ILE A 334 1.34 4.39 -20.34
CA ILE A 334 1.15 3.31 -19.35
C ILE A 334 -0.27 2.75 -19.42
N LYS A 335 -1.28 3.62 -19.47
CA LYS A 335 -2.68 3.21 -19.66
C LYS A 335 -2.85 2.43 -20.97
N GLY A 336 -2.26 2.92 -22.06
CA GLY A 336 -2.28 2.24 -23.36
C GLY A 336 -1.71 0.82 -23.29
N GLN A 337 -0.57 0.63 -22.61
CA GLN A 337 0.03 -0.69 -22.42
C GLN A 337 -0.85 -1.62 -21.58
N LEU A 338 -1.41 -1.12 -20.46
CA LEU A 338 -2.29 -1.91 -19.60
C LEU A 338 -3.60 -2.29 -20.30
N ASN A 339 -4.16 -1.38 -21.09
CA ASN A 339 -5.36 -1.61 -21.89
C ASN A 339 -5.11 -2.60 -23.03
N GLY A 340 -3.95 -2.49 -23.69
CA GLY A 340 -3.53 -3.42 -24.73
C GLY A 340 -3.46 -4.88 -24.23
N ILE A 341 -3.08 -5.10 -22.97
CA ILE A 341 -3.15 -6.44 -22.36
C ILE A 341 -4.58 -6.97 -22.35
N VAL A 342 -5.57 -6.17 -21.93
CA VAL A 342 -6.97 -6.64 -21.89
C VAL A 342 -7.51 -6.87 -23.29
N GLY A 343 -7.25 -5.94 -24.22
CA GLY A 343 -7.68 -6.08 -25.62
C GLY A 343 -7.13 -7.34 -26.28
N GLU A 344 -5.89 -7.71 -25.98
CA GLU A 344 -5.24 -8.86 -26.59
C GLU A 344 -5.65 -10.21 -25.98
N TYR A 345 -5.89 -10.27 -24.67
CA TYR A 345 -6.22 -11.53 -23.99
C TYR A 345 -7.73 -11.79 -23.93
N PHE A 346 -8.57 -10.75 -24.01
CA PHE A 346 -10.02 -10.87 -23.87
C PHE A 346 -10.82 -10.22 -25.00
N GLY A 347 -10.18 -9.47 -25.91
CA GLY A 347 -10.89 -8.76 -26.98
C GLY A 347 -11.79 -7.61 -26.50
N LEU A 348 -11.52 -7.07 -25.30
CA LEU A 348 -12.31 -6.00 -24.69
C LEU A 348 -11.60 -4.64 -24.83
N GLU A 349 -12.38 -3.58 -25.07
CA GLU A 349 -11.90 -2.19 -25.02
C GLU A 349 -12.08 -1.59 -23.63
N CYS A 350 -11.28 -0.56 -23.32
CA CYS A 350 -11.41 0.20 -22.07
C CYS A 350 -12.71 1.02 -22.07
N HIS A 351 -13.38 1.09 -20.91
CA HIS A 351 -14.51 2.02 -20.71
C HIS A 351 -14.06 3.47 -20.61
#